data_AF-A0AAX3KQH1-F1
#
_entry.id   AF-A0AAX3KQH1-F1
#
_cell.length_a   1.000
_cell.length_b   1.000
_cell.length_c   1.000
_cell.angle_alpha   90.00
_cell.angle_beta   90.00
_cell.angle_gamma   90.00
#
_symmetry.space_group_name_H-M   'P 1'
#
loop_
_entity.id
_entity.type
_entity.pdbx_description
1 polymer ?
#
loop_
_entity_poly.entity_id
_entity_poly.type
_entity_poly.pdbx_seq_one_letter_code
_entity_poly.pdbx_strand_id
1 'polypeptide(L)'
;MNQANISITATRWCNRRCTHCYIDPAELGNPYQMDESVFRSVFDSVAELVALDTGLEEVEWELIGGEITKLPVEYWERNLPYALNRCREFNAGFKTPGSINVLTNLIFANDKHRGEYVDLFNKYGDWPEMAIYTSWEPDTNRFGKNLKLMAPWAETVRSINARQKILDVILTKTTVAMGPDYLLETFLPLGITDFSIKMISPYGSGRTFWQPNMVSFKEMSDYLCRLFDIAPPGITFTPADEMSGAVFRGTSYQCIGNFRYDLAVEPDGLTTFNANQTTDEAALGDRKIYVGDKDWAYRVLADNTQELDNKLSRYHSYCFQCEYHSACAGGWYHYRIAEPADVRAWDSDDCPGYKQLWTKVKDRHGSFDPAQARHNAEMNSLVLVVQTPSRPTTHFVEPVVSGPAFSEWLKETQGGSVDVLARCVYQKPIIQRIWAYQAVGTSTTIADDDVFALSTAEQRVLIEHLVYQDLPSATVSAHAVWTWVDSNPGDPLADLLARAEGDLLSRGLSNSDILVAGHNTELVRWVLSHSRRTAGEDGDSTSHPVVGQLSRHLYLEDRARARIERRRVSH
;
A
#
# COMPACT_ATOMS: atom_id res chain seq x y z
N MET A 1 -1.11 5.83 -1.49
CA MET A 1 -1.06 4.76 -0.47
C MET A 1 -1.38 5.38 0.89
N ASN A 2 -2.47 4.97 1.53
CA ASN A 2 -3.10 5.60 2.71
C ASN A 2 -3.54 4.56 3.77
N GLN A 3 -3.00 3.34 3.72
CA GLN A 3 -3.36 2.24 4.61
C GLN A 3 -2.13 1.72 5.37
N ALA A 4 -2.34 1.32 6.62
CA ALA A 4 -1.39 0.53 7.41
C ALA A 4 -1.88 -0.91 7.56
N ASN A 5 -1.01 -1.89 7.34
CA ASN A 5 -1.20 -3.27 7.80
C ASN A 5 -0.40 -3.46 9.09
N ILE A 6 -1.07 -3.94 10.15
CA ILE A 6 -0.47 -4.18 11.46
C ILE A 6 -0.57 -5.67 11.80
N SER A 7 0.54 -6.37 11.62
CA SER A 7 0.69 -7.78 11.92
C SER A 7 1.18 -8.00 13.35
N ILE A 8 0.28 -8.36 14.26
CA ILE A 8 0.61 -8.70 15.65
C ILE A 8 1.04 -10.15 15.70
N THR A 9 2.35 -10.38 15.76
CA THR A 9 2.93 -11.72 15.83
C THR A 9 2.92 -12.21 17.28
N ALA A 10 1.82 -12.84 17.70
CA ALA A 10 1.65 -13.27 19.10
C ALA A 10 2.61 -14.40 19.51
N THR A 11 3.07 -15.22 18.56
CA THR A 11 4.10 -16.24 18.77
C THR A 11 4.70 -16.68 17.44
N ARG A 12 5.97 -17.08 17.40
CA ARG A 12 6.56 -17.76 16.23
C ARG A 12 6.40 -19.29 16.30
N TRP A 13 5.92 -19.83 17.43
CA TRP A 13 5.74 -21.26 17.61
C TRP A 13 4.70 -21.82 16.64
N CYS A 14 5.07 -22.89 15.91
CA CYS A 14 4.16 -23.54 14.96
C CYS A 14 4.19 -25.07 15.11
N ASN A 15 3.06 -25.73 14.85
CA ASN A 15 2.97 -27.19 14.70
C ASN A 15 3.23 -27.68 13.27
N ARG A 16 3.48 -26.77 12.31
CA ARG A 16 3.81 -27.07 10.92
C ARG A 16 5.20 -26.54 10.56
N ARG A 17 5.74 -27.09 9.49
CA ARG A 17 7.03 -26.71 8.89
C ARG A 17 6.83 -26.62 7.37
N CYS A 18 5.92 -25.72 6.97
CA CYS A 18 5.52 -25.59 5.58
C CYS A 18 6.72 -25.21 4.72
N THR A 19 6.94 -25.91 3.60
CA THR A 19 8.08 -25.70 2.71
C THR A 19 8.17 -24.29 2.12
N HIS A 20 7.04 -23.59 2.02
CA HIS A 20 6.93 -22.23 1.48
C HIS A 20 6.94 -21.14 2.57
N CYS A 21 7.04 -21.50 3.86
CA CYS A 21 6.88 -20.54 4.94
C CYS A 21 8.03 -19.53 4.95
N TYR A 22 7.71 -18.24 5.06
CA TYR A 22 8.70 -17.18 5.15
C TYR A 22 9.38 -17.09 6.53
N ILE A 23 8.81 -17.72 7.57
CA ILE A 23 9.39 -17.74 8.92
C ILE A 23 10.61 -18.66 8.94
N ASP A 24 11.67 -18.20 9.60
CA ASP A 24 12.87 -19.01 9.86
C ASP A 24 12.51 -20.33 10.58
N PRO A 25 12.98 -21.50 10.09
CA PRO A 25 12.75 -22.79 10.74
C PRO A 25 13.14 -22.85 12.23
N ALA A 26 14.15 -22.09 12.66
CA ALA A 26 14.57 -22.02 14.05
C ALA A 26 13.49 -21.39 14.94
N GLU A 27 12.83 -20.34 14.44
CA GLU A 27 11.77 -19.62 15.16
C GLU A 27 10.47 -20.44 15.27
N LEU A 28 10.19 -21.32 14.30
CA LEU A 28 9.01 -22.19 14.35
C LEU A 28 9.01 -23.16 15.55
N GLY A 29 10.18 -23.40 16.16
CA GLY A 29 10.36 -24.19 17.38
C GLY A 29 10.34 -23.38 18.68
N ASN A 30 10.36 -22.05 18.59
CA ASN A 30 10.45 -21.15 19.73
C ASN A 30 9.09 -20.99 20.42
N PRO A 31 8.90 -21.48 21.66
CA PRO A 31 7.61 -21.43 22.36
C PRO A 31 7.33 -20.05 22.98
N TYR A 32 8.18 -19.04 22.73
CA TYR A 32 7.98 -17.71 23.26
C TYR A 32 6.67 -17.11 22.75
N GLN A 33 5.96 -16.45 23.66
CA GLN A 33 4.65 -15.85 23.43
C GLN A 33 4.71 -14.38 23.84
N MET A 34 3.95 -13.56 23.13
CA MET A 34 3.78 -12.15 23.43
C MET A 34 3.06 -11.99 24.78
N ASP A 35 3.57 -11.09 25.62
CA ASP A 35 2.89 -10.74 26.85
C ASP A 35 1.65 -9.88 26.59
N GLU A 36 0.63 -10.02 27.44
CA GLU A 36 -0.64 -9.28 27.28
C GLU A 36 -0.45 -7.75 27.34
N SER A 37 0.50 -7.25 28.13
CA SER A 37 0.82 -5.83 28.17
C SER A 37 1.43 -5.33 26.86
N VAL A 38 2.33 -6.11 26.26
CA VAL A 38 2.92 -5.83 24.94
C VAL A 38 1.81 -5.83 23.87
N PHE A 39 0.99 -6.89 23.85
CA PHE A 39 -0.14 -7.01 22.91
C PHE A 39 -1.06 -5.78 22.93
N ARG A 40 -1.46 -5.34 24.13
CA ARG A 40 -2.35 -4.18 24.28
C ARG A 40 -1.68 -2.87 23.86
N SER A 41 -0.39 -2.71 24.15
CA SER A 41 0.39 -1.52 23.80
C SER A 41 0.52 -1.28 22.29
N VAL A 42 0.35 -2.32 21.47
CA VAL A 42 0.30 -2.19 20.00
C VAL A 42 -0.82 -1.24 19.58
N PHE A 43 -2.03 -1.43 20.12
CA PHE A 43 -3.19 -0.61 19.75
C PHE A 43 -3.07 0.83 20.23
N ASP A 44 -2.36 1.07 21.32
CA ASP A 44 -2.10 2.42 21.83
C ASP A 44 -1.06 3.13 20.94
N SER A 45 0.03 2.44 20.61
CA SER A 45 1.10 2.95 19.75
C SER A 45 0.59 3.26 18.33
N VAL A 46 -0.26 2.40 17.77
CA VAL A 46 -0.88 2.63 16.46
C VAL A 46 -1.88 3.78 16.50
N ALA A 47 -2.60 3.98 17.61
CA ALA A 47 -3.47 5.15 17.74
C ALA A 47 -2.68 6.47 17.69
N GLU A 48 -1.48 6.51 18.29
CA GLU A 48 -0.57 7.65 18.18
C GLU A 48 -0.10 7.86 16.73
N LEU A 49 0.23 6.79 16.01
CA LEU A 49 0.63 6.88 14.59
C LEU A 49 -0.51 7.40 13.71
N VAL A 50 -1.74 6.91 13.90
CA VAL A 50 -2.92 7.37 13.17
C VAL A 50 -3.23 8.84 13.45
N ALA A 51 -3.05 9.30 14.70
CA ALA A 51 -3.24 10.70 15.05
C ALA A 51 -2.15 11.62 14.46
N LEU A 52 -0.97 11.06 14.18
CA LEU A 52 0.19 11.81 13.70
C LEU A 52 0.28 11.87 12.18
N ASP A 53 -0.02 10.78 11.47
CA ASP A 53 0.03 10.72 10.01
C ASP A 53 -1.28 11.22 9.39
N THR A 54 -1.22 12.42 8.81
CA THR A 54 -2.35 13.11 8.18
C THR A 54 -2.88 12.45 6.91
N GLY A 55 -2.14 11.50 6.33
CA GLY A 55 -2.52 10.75 5.12
C GLY A 55 -2.94 9.30 5.37
N LEU A 56 -3.01 8.85 6.63
CA LEU A 56 -3.42 7.50 6.99
C LEU A 56 -4.95 7.44 7.18
N GLU A 57 -5.65 6.70 6.32
CA GLU A 57 -7.12 6.65 6.25
C GLU A 57 -7.72 5.29 6.60
N GLU A 58 -6.88 4.24 6.64
CA GLU A 58 -7.30 2.85 6.87
C GLU A 58 -6.24 2.09 7.67
N VAL A 59 -6.68 1.17 8.53
CA VAL A 59 -5.81 0.24 9.25
C VAL A 59 -6.39 -1.17 9.18
N GLU A 60 -5.57 -2.09 8.70
CA GLU A 60 -5.83 -3.53 8.71
C GLU A 60 -5.03 -4.20 9.82
N TRP A 61 -5.64 -5.21 10.44
CA TRP A 61 -5.07 -5.88 11.60
C TRP A 61 -4.97 -7.37 11.34
N GLU A 62 -3.78 -7.94 11.55
CA GLU A 62 -3.58 -9.37 11.50
C GLU A 62 -3.14 -9.89 12.86
N LEU A 63 -3.87 -10.85 13.41
CA LEU A 63 -3.39 -11.70 14.49
C LEU A 63 -2.71 -12.91 13.85
N ILE A 64 -1.39 -12.85 13.78
CA ILE A 64 -0.56 -13.80 13.03
C ILE A 64 0.52 -14.40 13.94
N GLY A 65 1.30 -15.33 13.40
CA GLY A 65 2.41 -15.96 14.08
C GLY A 65 2.95 -17.14 13.30
N GLY A 66 3.57 -18.08 14.02
CA GLY A 66 3.78 -19.44 13.52
C GLY A 66 2.44 -20.18 13.45
N GLU A 67 1.78 -20.36 14.58
CA GLU A 67 0.40 -20.83 14.68
C GLU A 67 -0.24 -20.26 15.95
N ILE A 68 -1.15 -19.29 15.81
CA ILE A 68 -1.75 -18.60 16.96
C ILE A 68 -2.53 -19.54 17.89
N THR A 69 -3.07 -20.65 17.36
CA THR A 69 -3.79 -21.65 18.16
C THR A 69 -2.87 -22.53 18.99
N LYS A 70 -1.54 -22.35 18.89
CA LYS A 70 -0.58 -22.98 19.80
C LYS A 70 -0.57 -22.36 21.18
N LEU A 71 -1.03 -21.12 21.31
CA LEU A 71 -1.19 -20.48 22.60
C LEU A 71 -2.34 -21.14 23.38
N PRO A 72 -2.35 -21.06 24.72
CA PRO A 72 -3.51 -21.45 25.51
C PRO A 72 -4.75 -20.63 25.10
N VAL A 73 -5.93 -21.26 25.04
CA VAL A 73 -7.16 -20.57 24.64
C VAL A 73 -7.46 -19.36 25.54
N GLU A 74 -7.08 -19.46 26.83
CA GLU A 74 -7.28 -18.43 27.84
C GLU A 74 -6.56 -17.12 27.47
N TYR A 75 -5.43 -17.20 26.74
CA TYR A 75 -4.75 -16.01 26.23
C TYR A 75 -5.67 -15.22 25.29
N TRP A 76 -6.32 -15.90 24.35
CA TRP A 76 -7.22 -15.26 23.39
C TRP A 76 -8.58 -14.92 23.99
N GLU A 77 -9.07 -15.65 24.98
CA GLU A 77 -10.27 -15.26 25.74
C GLU A 77 -10.14 -13.86 26.35
N ARG A 78 -8.92 -13.47 26.74
CA ARG A 78 -8.61 -12.12 27.25
C ARG A 78 -8.34 -11.11 26.14
N ASN A 79 -7.55 -11.50 25.14
CA ASN A 79 -6.99 -10.57 24.15
C ASN A 79 -7.86 -10.36 22.90
N LEU A 80 -8.54 -11.39 22.40
CA LEU A 80 -9.41 -11.28 21.22
C LEU A 80 -10.55 -10.26 21.43
N PRO A 81 -11.36 -10.30 22.50
CA PRO A 81 -12.40 -9.28 22.69
C PRO A 81 -11.82 -7.87 22.86
N TYR A 82 -10.62 -7.72 23.44
CA TYR A 82 -9.95 -6.42 23.51
C TYR A 82 -9.63 -5.91 22.10
N ALA A 83 -8.98 -6.73 21.26
CA ALA A 83 -8.63 -6.38 19.89
C ALA A 83 -9.85 -6.03 19.04
N LEU A 84 -10.93 -6.82 19.14
CA LEU A 84 -12.18 -6.56 18.41
C LEU A 84 -12.83 -5.23 18.80
N ASN A 85 -12.83 -4.88 20.10
CA ASN A 85 -13.35 -3.58 20.55
C ASN A 85 -12.46 -2.42 20.08
N ARG A 86 -11.13 -2.56 20.12
CA ARG A 86 -10.20 -1.55 19.58
C ARG A 86 -10.39 -1.37 18.08
N CYS A 87 -10.53 -2.45 17.31
CA CYS A 87 -10.86 -2.38 15.89
C CYS A 87 -12.15 -1.58 15.63
N ARG A 88 -13.21 -1.83 16.41
CA ARG A 88 -14.45 -1.04 16.34
C ARG A 88 -14.23 0.45 16.60
N GLU A 89 -13.38 0.80 17.57
CA GLU A 89 -13.06 2.20 17.90
C GLU A 89 -12.30 2.87 16.75
N PHE A 90 -11.31 2.19 16.14
CA PHE A 90 -10.62 2.67 14.95
C PHE A 90 -11.58 2.86 13.77
N ASN A 91 -12.46 1.88 13.53
CA ASN A 91 -13.45 1.91 12.45
C ASN A 91 -14.43 3.09 12.54
N ALA A 92 -14.64 3.67 13.73
CA ALA A 92 -15.47 4.86 13.89
C ALA A 92 -14.83 6.12 13.29
N GLY A 93 -13.50 6.15 13.13
CA GLY A 93 -12.75 7.26 12.56
C GLY A 93 -12.35 7.09 11.09
N PHE A 94 -12.43 5.87 10.56
CA PHE A 94 -11.98 5.56 9.19
C PHE A 94 -13.11 5.53 8.17
N LYS A 95 -12.76 5.83 6.92
CA LYS A 95 -13.70 5.83 5.79
C LYS A 95 -14.17 4.41 5.44
N THR A 96 -13.25 3.45 5.54
CA THR A 96 -13.49 2.03 5.28
C THR A 96 -13.25 1.27 6.58
N PRO A 97 -14.29 0.66 7.19
CA PRO A 97 -14.11 -0.20 8.35
C PRO A 97 -13.24 -1.41 8.01
N GLY A 98 -12.24 -1.68 8.83
CA GLY A 98 -11.42 -2.90 8.76
C GLY A 98 -11.93 -4.00 9.70
N SER A 99 -11.19 -5.11 9.75
CA SER A 99 -11.42 -6.22 10.67
C SER A 99 -10.10 -6.68 11.31
N ILE A 100 -10.22 -7.43 12.40
CA ILE A 100 -9.17 -8.28 12.92
C ILE A 100 -9.18 -9.59 12.12
N ASN A 101 -8.17 -9.77 11.29
CA ASN A 101 -7.91 -11.02 10.57
C ASN A 101 -7.20 -12.00 11.51
N VAL A 102 -7.89 -13.06 11.91
CA VAL A 102 -7.35 -14.13 12.76
C VAL A 102 -6.72 -15.20 11.86
N LEU A 103 -5.39 -15.18 11.69
CA LEU A 103 -4.66 -16.05 10.76
C LEU A 103 -4.21 -17.33 11.47
N THR A 104 -4.77 -18.47 11.06
CA THR A 104 -4.47 -19.78 11.65
C THR A 104 -4.51 -20.90 10.61
N ASN A 105 -3.67 -21.92 10.76
CA ASN A 105 -3.72 -23.11 9.93
C ASN A 105 -4.90 -24.05 10.27
N LEU A 106 -5.59 -23.84 11.40
CA LEU A 106 -6.73 -24.63 11.90
C LEU A 106 -6.48 -26.14 12.02
N ILE A 107 -5.23 -26.56 12.14
CA ILE A 107 -4.86 -27.96 12.36
C ILE A 107 -4.46 -28.13 13.82
N PHE A 108 -5.24 -28.91 14.55
CA PHE A 108 -5.07 -29.12 15.98
C PHE A 108 -4.37 -30.43 16.31
N ALA A 109 -3.69 -30.49 17.46
CA ALA A 109 -3.05 -31.71 17.94
C ALA A 109 -4.04 -32.68 18.62
N ASN A 110 -5.13 -32.16 19.18
CA ASN A 110 -6.17 -32.94 19.84
C ASN A 110 -7.53 -32.24 19.75
N ASP A 111 -8.61 -33.02 19.92
CA ASP A 111 -10.00 -32.54 19.74
C ASP A 111 -10.48 -31.61 20.84
N LYS A 112 -9.94 -31.74 22.07
CA LYS A 112 -10.29 -30.83 23.17
C LYS A 112 -9.89 -29.39 22.84
N HIS A 113 -8.61 -29.21 22.48
CA HIS A 113 -8.05 -27.91 22.11
C HIS A 113 -8.75 -27.33 20.88
N ARG A 114 -9.08 -28.19 19.91
CA ARG A 114 -9.91 -27.82 18.75
C ARG A 114 -11.26 -27.26 19.20
N GLY A 115 -11.98 -27.97 20.08
CA GLY A 115 -13.28 -27.57 20.59
C GLY A 115 -13.24 -26.20 21.28
N GLU A 116 -12.27 -25.98 22.17
CA GLU A 116 -12.10 -24.72 22.90
C GLU A 116 -11.90 -23.52 21.96
N TYR A 117 -11.09 -23.67 20.90
CA TYR A 117 -10.90 -22.61 19.91
C TYR A 117 -12.11 -22.41 18.99
N VAL A 118 -12.78 -23.48 18.58
CA VAL A 118 -14.03 -23.38 17.80
C VAL A 118 -15.10 -22.64 18.60
N ASP A 119 -15.25 -22.94 19.89
CA ASP A 119 -16.18 -22.24 20.77
C ASP A 119 -15.82 -20.75 20.91
N LEU A 120 -14.53 -20.44 21.06
CA LEU A 120 -14.05 -19.05 21.12
C LEU A 120 -14.33 -18.28 19.83
N PHE A 121 -14.04 -18.87 18.65
CA PHE A 121 -14.31 -18.22 17.37
C PHE A 121 -15.82 -18.07 17.13
N ASN A 122 -16.62 -19.07 17.48
CA ASN A 122 -18.09 -18.99 17.35
C ASN A 122 -18.71 -17.93 18.25
N LYS A 123 -18.14 -17.71 19.44
CA LYS A 123 -18.60 -16.66 20.37
C LYS A 123 -18.57 -15.26 19.75
N TYR A 124 -17.62 -14.99 18.87
CA TYR A 124 -17.47 -13.69 18.18
C TYR A 124 -17.72 -13.79 16.67
N GLY A 125 -18.21 -14.94 16.17
CA GLY A 125 -18.33 -15.23 14.75
C GLY A 125 -19.22 -14.24 13.98
N ASP A 126 -20.24 -13.69 14.63
CA ASP A 126 -21.16 -12.72 14.04
C ASP A 126 -20.65 -11.27 14.09
N TRP A 127 -19.51 -11.00 14.73
CA TRP A 127 -18.97 -9.65 14.83
C TRP A 127 -18.34 -9.23 13.49
N PRO A 128 -18.72 -8.08 12.92
CA PRO A 128 -18.12 -7.60 11.67
C PRO A 128 -16.63 -7.28 11.81
N GLU A 129 -16.16 -7.03 13.03
CA GLU A 129 -14.74 -6.77 13.31
C GLU A 129 -13.88 -8.04 13.32
N MET A 130 -14.43 -9.23 13.09
CA MET A 130 -13.65 -10.48 13.06
C MET A 130 -13.77 -11.18 11.71
N ALA A 131 -12.62 -11.54 11.13
CA ALA A 131 -12.53 -12.48 10.02
C ALA A 131 -11.62 -13.65 10.40
N ILE A 132 -12.00 -14.87 10.02
CA ILE A 132 -11.14 -16.05 10.21
C ILE A 132 -10.41 -16.33 8.91
N TYR A 133 -9.08 -16.25 8.95
CA TYR A 133 -8.19 -16.58 7.85
C TYR A 133 -7.57 -17.95 8.04
N THR A 134 -7.66 -18.80 7.02
CA THR A 134 -6.92 -20.06 6.95
C THR A 134 -6.28 -20.21 5.58
N SER A 135 -5.27 -21.05 5.45
CA SER A 135 -4.53 -21.18 4.18
C SER A 135 -4.66 -22.57 3.56
N TRP A 136 -4.63 -22.63 2.23
CA TRP A 136 -4.53 -23.86 1.46
C TRP A 136 -3.55 -23.71 0.30
N GLU A 137 -2.61 -24.65 0.22
CA GLU A 137 -1.69 -24.78 -0.90
C GLU A 137 -1.36 -26.27 -1.13
N PRO A 138 -1.60 -26.82 -2.34
CA PRO A 138 -1.47 -28.25 -2.59
C PRO A 138 -0.01 -28.74 -2.68
N ASP A 139 0.94 -27.85 -2.99
CA ASP A 139 2.37 -28.17 -3.23
C ASP A 139 3.21 -28.26 -1.95
N THR A 140 2.57 -28.28 -0.80
CA THR A 140 3.23 -28.06 0.48
C THR A 140 2.96 -29.22 1.43
N ASN A 141 3.82 -29.37 2.43
CA ASN A 141 3.63 -30.37 3.49
C ASN A 141 2.65 -29.92 4.60
N ARG A 142 1.89 -28.82 4.41
CA ARG A 142 0.92 -28.30 5.40
C ARG A 142 -0.05 -29.39 5.87
N PHE A 143 -0.65 -30.12 4.93
CA PHE A 143 -1.64 -31.16 5.23
C PHE A 143 -1.03 -32.55 5.48
N GLY A 144 0.30 -32.62 5.65
CA GLY A 144 1.03 -33.85 5.93
C GLY A 144 1.09 -34.80 4.73
N LYS A 145 1.68 -35.98 4.95
CA LYS A 145 1.84 -37.01 3.91
C LYS A 145 0.48 -37.47 3.40
N ASN A 146 0.28 -37.46 2.08
CA ASN A 146 -0.96 -37.84 1.39
C ASN A 146 -2.18 -37.03 1.84
N LEU A 147 -2.00 -35.76 2.23
CA LEU A 147 -3.09 -34.85 2.63
C LEU A 147 -3.95 -35.36 3.79
N LYS A 148 -3.37 -36.20 4.68
CA LYS A 148 -4.11 -36.82 5.81
C LYS A 148 -4.80 -35.82 6.74
N LEU A 149 -4.31 -34.58 6.80
CA LEU A 149 -4.87 -33.54 7.68
C LEU A 149 -5.96 -32.71 7.00
N MET A 150 -6.19 -32.89 5.69
CA MET A 150 -7.17 -32.12 4.92
C MET A 150 -8.61 -32.33 5.43
N ALA A 151 -9.01 -33.58 5.68
CA ALA A 151 -10.36 -33.87 6.15
C ALA A 151 -10.63 -33.34 7.58
N PRO A 152 -9.75 -33.56 8.58
CA PRO A 152 -9.89 -32.93 9.90
C PRO A 152 -9.88 -31.40 9.86
N TRP A 153 -9.06 -30.80 9.00
CA TRP A 153 -9.05 -29.35 8.78
C TRP A 153 -10.39 -28.88 8.23
N ALA A 154 -10.91 -29.50 7.17
CA ALA A 154 -12.19 -29.13 6.56
C ALA A 154 -13.35 -29.23 7.56
N GLU A 155 -13.33 -30.24 8.44
CA GLU A 155 -14.31 -30.37 9.51
C GLU A 155 -14.23 -29.23 10.53
N THR A 156 -13.01 -28.79 10.86
CA THR A 156 -12.79 -27.60 11.69
C THR A 156 -13.34 -26.34 11.03
N VAL A 157 -13.03 -26.10 9.75
CA VAL A 157 -13.53 -24.94 8.99
C VAL A 157 -15.06 -24.92 8.99
N ARG A 158 -15.73 -26.05 8.77
CA ARG A 158 -17.20 -26.15 8.82
C ARG A 158 -17.78 -25.85 10.20
N SER A 159 -17.07 -26.25 11.26
CA SER A 159 -17.53 -26.08 12.65
C SER A 159 -17.48 -24.62 13.14
N ILE A 160 -16.69 -23.78 12.47
CA ILE A 160 -16.60 -22.34 12.76
C ILE A 160 -17.77 -21.64 12.08
N ASN A 161 -18.55 -20.85 12.81
CA ASN A 161 -19.68 -20.05 12.35
C ASN A 161 -19.28 -18.57 12.37
N ALA A 162 -18.24 -18.23 11.63
CA ALA A 162 -17.82 -16.86 11.41
C ALA A 162 -18.53 -16.28 10.18
N ARG A 163 -18.97 -15.02 10.26
CA ARG A 163 -19.57 -14.27 9.16
C ARG A 163 -18.66 -14.23 7.94
N GLN A 164 -17.35 -14.07 8.17
CA GLN A 164 -16.35 -14.05 7.12
C GLN A 164 -15.29 -15.12 7.39
N LYS A 165 -15.15 -16.03 6.41
CA LYS A 165 -14.06 -17.01 6.39
C LYS A 165 -13.29 -16.82 5.10
N ILE A 166 -12.01 -16.53 5.25
CA ILE A 166 -11.13 -16.18 4.15
C ILE A 166 -10.14 -17.31 3.96
N LEU A 167 -10.02 -17.79 2.72
CA LEU A 167 -9.02 -18.78 2.34
C LEU A 167 -7.85 -18.09 1.64
N ASP A 168 -6.68 -18.12 2.27
CA ASP A 168 -5.43 -17.70 1.67
C ASP A 168 -4.92 -18.81 0.72
N VAL A 169 -4.69 -18.46 -0.54
CA VAL A 169 -4.32 -19.38 -1.60
C VAL A 169 -3.07 -18.85 -2.29
N ILE A 170 -2.04 -19.68 -2.38
CA ILE A 170 -0.81 -19.34 -3.10
C ILE A 170 -0.89 -19.89 -4.53
N LEU A 171 -0.70 -19.02 -5.52
CA LEU A 171 -0.63 -19.38 -6.94
C LEU A 171 0.70 -20.07 -7.26
N THR A 172 0.74 -21.36 -7.03
CA THR A 172 1.80 -22.26 -7.47
C THR A 172 1.43 -22.93 -8.80
N LYS A 173 2.40 -23.62 -9.42
CA LYS A 173 2.16 -24.46 -10.60
C LYS A 173 0.97 -25.41 -10.42
N THR A 174 0.86 -26.09 -9.28
CA THR A 174 -0.24 -27.05 -9.07
C THR A 174 -1.57 -26.35 -8.81
N THR A 175 -1.60 -25.26 -8.04
CA THR A 175 -2.82 -24.46 -7.86
C THR A 175 -3.37 -23.99 -9.20
N VAL A 176 -2.50 -23.44 -10.06
CA VAL A 176 -2.90 -22.97 -11.40
C VAL A 176 -3.35 -24.14 -12.28
N ALA A 177 -2.64 -25.27 -12.26
CA ALA A 177 -3.01 -26.46 -13.03
C ALA A 177 -4.35 -27.10 -12.60
N MET A 178 -4.71 -27.01 -11.31
CA MET A 178 -6.00 -27.46 -10.80
C MET A 178 -7.16 -26.57 -11.28
N GLY A 179 -6.88 -25.30 -11.59
CA GLY A 179 -7.86 -24.34 -12.06
C GLY A 179 -8.76 -23.77 -10.95
N PRO A 180 -9.43 -22.63 -11.23
CA PRO A 180 -10.27 -21.94 -10.25
C PRO A 180 -11.59 -22.68 -9.97
N ASP A 181 -12.07 -23.51 -10.90
CA ASP A 181 -13.27 -24.34 -10.69
C ASP A 181 -13.06 -25.31 -9.50
N TYR A 182 -11.88 -25.94 -9.39
CA TYR A 182 -11.52 -26.79 -8.26
C TYR A 182 -11.56 -26.04 -6.93
N LEU A 183 -11.04 -24.81 -6.90
CA LEU A 183 -11.03 -23.96 -5.72
C LEU A 183 -12.46 -23.72 -5.22
N LEU A 184 -13.36 -23.29 -6.11
CA LEU A 184 -14.74 -23.00 -5.74
C LEU A 184 -15.50 -24.27 -5.31
N GLU A 185 -15.40 -25.35 -6.08
CA GLU A 185 -16.09 -26.62 -5.78
C GLU A 185 -15.64 -27.23 -4.45
N THR A 186 -14.37 -27.07 -4.10
CA THR A 186 -13.80 -27.66 -2.88
C THR A 186 -14.12 -26.83 -1.63
N PHE A 187 -14.02 -25.49 -1.72
CA PHE A 187 -13.96 -24.64 -0.53
C PHE A 187 -15.26 -23.88 -0.23
N LEU A 188 -16.09 -23.56 -1.22
CA LEU A 188 -17.40 -22.95 -0.96
C LEU A 188 -18.29 -23.82 -0.05
N PRO A 189 -18.35 -25.16 -0.19
CA PRO A 189 -19.12 -26.02 0.72
C PRO A 189 -18.62 -26.03 2.18
N LEU A 190 -17.44 -25.46 2.47
CA LEU A 190 -16.94 -25.29 3.83
C LEU A 190 -17.42 -23.98 4.49
N GLY A 191 -18.14 -23.14 3.73
CA GLY A 191 -18.55 -21.80 4.13
C GLY A 191 -17.44 -20.76 3.97
N ILE A 192 -16.45 -21.00 3.10
CA ILE A 192 -15.51 -19.97 2.66
C ILE A 192 -16.28 -19.00 1.75
N THR A 193 -16.17 -17.71 2.04
CA THR A 193 -16.87 -16.64 1.31
C THR A 193 -15.92 -15.74 0.53
N ASP A 194 -14.64 -15.72 0.93
CA ASP A 194 -13.64 -14.82 0.38
C ASP A 194 -12.34 -15.60 0.12
N PHE A 195 -11.65 -15.26 -0.96
CA PHE A 195 -10.34 -15.85 -1.29
C PHE A 195 -9.26 -14.77 -1.34
N SER A 196 -8.18 -14.98 -0.60
CA SER A 196 -7.00 -14.14 -0.61
C SER A 196 -5.94 -14.80 -1.47
N ILE A 197 -5.84 -14.39 -2.73
CA ILE A 197 -5.00 -15.07 -3.70
C ILE A 197 -3.69 -14.32 -3.83
N LYS A 198 -2.59 -14.98 -3.44
CA LYS A 198 -1.27 -14.39 -3.36
C LYS A 198 -0.27 -15.08 -4.29
N MET A 199 0.75 -14.33 -4.68
CA MET A 199 1.95 -14.89 -5.30
C MET A 199 2.85 -15.53 -4.24
N ILE A 200 3.77 -16.40 -4.68
CA ILE A 200 4.78 -16.97 -3.80
C ILE A 200 5.74 -15.85 -3.33
N SER A 201 5.97 -15.74 -2.02
CA SER A 201 6.91 -14.78 -1.45
C SER A 201 8.32 -15.39 -1.31
N PRO A 202 9.38 -14.71 -1.79
CA PRO A 202 10.75 -15.23 -1.79
C PRO A 202 11.54 -14.92 -0.50
N TYR A 203 10.99 -15.27 0.67
CA TYR A 203 11.64 -15.06 1.98
C TYR A 203 11.71 -16.36 2.77
N GLY A 204 12.63 -16.42 3.74
CA GLY A 204 12.83 -17.59 4.60
C GLY A 204 12.88 -18.91 3.83
N SER A 205 12.11 -19.91 4.27
CA SER A 205 12.05 -21.22 3.57
C SER A 205 11.46 -21.11 2.15
N GLY A 206 10.59 -20.11 1.95
CA GLY A 206 9.97 -19.75 0.67
C GLY A 206 10.96 -19.49 -0.46
N ARG A 207 12.20 -19.04 -0.16
CA ARG A 207 13.25 -18.81 -1.18
C ARG A 207 13.54 -20.05 -2.02
N THR A 208 13.69 -21.21 -1.37
CA THR A 208 13.98 -22.47 -2.05
C THR A 208 12.74 -23.07 -2.72
N PHE A 209 11.56 -22.72 -2.21
CA PHE A 209 10.28 -23.14 -2.74
C PHE A 209 9.86 -22.34 -3.98
N TRP A 210 10.27 -21.07 -4.08
CA TRP A 210 9.76 -20.11 -5.05
C TRP A 210 10.01 -20.51 -6.51
N GLN A 211 11.25 -20.46 -6.97
CA GLN A 211 11.59 -20.66 -8.38
C GLN A 211 11.07 -22.02 -8.96
N PRO A 212 11.16 -23.16 -8.24
CA PRO A 212 10.65 -24.43 -8.76
C PRO A 212 9.12 -24.47 -8.93
N ASN A 213 8.38 -23.70 -8.14
CA ASN A 213 6.91 -23.74 -8.07
C ASN A 213 6.23 -22.50 -8.65
N MET A 214 7.01 -21.52 -9.12
CA MET A 214 6.53 -20.34 -9.83
C MET A 214 5.97 -20.69 -11.21
N VAL A 215 4.97 -19.95 -11.66
CA VAL A 215 4.32 -20.08 -12.97
C VAL A 215 4.30 -18.71 -13.65
N SER A 216 4.12 -18.64 -14.98
CA SER A 216 4.18 -17.36 -15.68
C SER A 216 3.09 -16.40 -15.19
N PHE A 217 3.34 -15.08 -15.23
CA PHE A 217 2.31 -14.10 -14.85
C PHE A 217 1.07 -14.19 -15.74
N LYS A 218 1.25 -14.55 -17.02
CA LYS A 218 0.14 -14.81 -17.93
C LYS A 218 -0.77 -15.94 -17.42
N GLU A 219 -0.21 -17.09 -17.03
CA GLU A 219 -0.99 -18.22 -16.54
C GLU A 219 -1.70 -17.89 -15.21
N MET A 220 -1.05 -17.12 -14.33
CA MET A 220 -1.69 -16.60 -13.12
C MET A 220 -2.86 -15.67 -13.45
N SER A 221 -2.68 -14.74 -14.40
CA SER A 221 -3.74 -13.85 -14.86
C SER A 221 -4.87 -14.60 -15.53
N ASP A 222 -4.60 -15.62 -16.34
CA ASP A 222 -5.63 -16.47 -16.95
C ASP A 222 -6.48 -17.16 -15.85
N TYR A 223 -5.83 -17.69 -14.81
CA TYR A 223 -6.50 -18.27 -13.64
C TYR A 223 -7.41 -17.24 -12.95
N LEU A 224 -6.89 -16.07 -12.62
CA LEU A 224 -7.64 -15.01 -11.93
C LEU A 224 -8.77 -14.45 -12.80
N CYS A 225 -8.54 -14.28 -14.09
CA CYS A 225 -9.55 -13.84 -15.04
C CYS A 225 -10.67 -14.87 -15.19
N ARG A 226 -10.36 -16.16 -15.16
CA ARG A 226 -11.37 -17.22 -15.16
C ARG A 226 -12.13 -17.21 -13.84
N LEU A 227 -11.44 -17.11 -12.70
CA LEU A 227 -12.09 -17.01 -11.39
C LEU A 227 -13.06 -15.83 -11.33
N PHE A 228 -12.66 -14.67 -11.87
CA PHE A 228 -13.52 -13.49 -11.99
C PHE A 228 -14.78 -13.73 -12.82
N ASP A 229 -14.76 -14.63 -13.80
CA ASP A 229 -15.95 -14.97 -14.58
C ASP A 229 -16.88 -15.94 -13.89
N ILE A 230 -16.35 -16.87 -13.09
CA ILE A 230 -17.12 -17.98 -12.51
C ILE A 230 -17.49 -17.80 -11.05
N ALA A 231 -16.84 -16.87 -10.34
CA ALA A 231 -17.14 -16.57 -8.94
C ALA A 231 -18.64 -16.26 -8.79
N PRO A 232 -19.38 -17.00 -7.95
CA PRO A 232 -20.79 -16.73 -7.72
C PRO A 232 -21.00 -15.36 -7.08
N PRO A 233 -22.18 -14.74 -7.25
CA PRO A 233 -22.52 -13.51 -6.54
C PRO A 233 -22.34 -13.65 -5.03
N GLY A 234 -21.68 -12.67 -4.40
CA GLY A 234 -21.38 -12.67 -2.97
C GLY A 234 -20.10 -13.42 -2.58
N ILE A 235 -19.40 -14.03 -3.54
CA ILE A 235 -18.04 -14.56 -3.35
C ILE A 235 -17.05 -13.53 -3.89
N THR A 236 -16.05 -13.21 -3.08
CA THR A 236 -15.01 -12.22 -3.37
C THR A 236 -13.66 -12.90 -3.50
N PHE A 237 -12.75 -12.28 -4.25
CA PHE A 237 -11.35 -12.58 -4.13
C PHE A 237 -10.46 -11.37 -4.38
N THR A 238 -9.47 -11.25 -3.52
CA THR A 238 -8.33 -10.36 -3.73
C THR A 238 -7.33 -11.10 -4.63
N PRO A 239 -6.85 -10.50 -5.75
CA PRO A 239 -6.78 -9.06 -6.02
C PRO A 239 -7.98 -8.39 -6.73
N ALA A 240 -8.93 -9.13 -7.30
CA ALA A 240 -9.93 -8.54 -8.20
C ALA A 240 -10.88 -7.52 -7.51
N ASP A 241 -11.27 -7.76 -6.26
CA ASP A 241 -12.12 -6.82 -5.51
C ASP A 241 -11.41 -5.50 -5.22
N GLU A 242 -10.13 -5.54 -4.83
CA GLU A 242 -9.34 -4.32 -4.62
C GLU A 242 -9.05 -3.60 -5.95
N MET A 243 -8.75 -4.33 -7.03
CA MET A 243 -8.63 -3.75 -8.36
C MET A 243 -9.94 -3.07 -8.79
N SER A 244 -11.08 -3.68 -8.50
CA SER A 244 -12.40 -3.10 -8.79
C SER A 244 -12.62 -1.82 -7.99
N GLY A 245 -12.25 -1.81 -6.71
CA GLY A 245 -12.25 -0.60 -5.89
C GLY A 245 -11.35 0.49 -6.46
N ALA A 246 -10.13 0.16 -6.88
CA ALA A 246 -9.19 1.11 -7.43
C ALA A 246 -9.65 1.69 -8.78
N VAL A 247 -10.07 0.83 -9.73
CA VAL A 247 -10.52 1.27 -11.06
C VAL A 247 -11.84 2.02 -11.00
N PHE A 248 -12.77 1.67 -10.09
CA PHE A 248 -14.12 2.25 -10.09
C PHE A 248 -14.30 3.38 -9.07
N ARG A 249 -13.61 3.32 -7.92
CA ARG A 249 -13.81 4.22 -6.78
C ARG A 249 -12.57 5.02 -6.41
N GLY A 250 -11.42 4.72 -7.01
CA GLY A 250 -10.14 5.33 -6.64
C GLY A 250 -9.66 4.93 -5.25
N THR A 251 -10.04 3.74 -4.74
CA THR A 251 -9.48 3.19 -3.51
C THR A 251 -8.09 2.63 -3.75
N SER A 252 -7.33 2.33 -2.70
CA SER A 252 -6.02 1.73 -2.85
C SER A 252 -6.08 0.25 -3.23
N TYR A 253 -5.05 -0.21 -3.94
CA TYR A 253 -4.77 -1.62 -4.24
C TYR A 253 -3.53 -2.06 -3.45
N GLN A 254 -3.72 -2.89 -2.43
CA GLN A 254 -2.78 -3.04 -1.33
C GLN A 254 -2.35 -4.49 -1.09
N CYS A 255 -3.13 -5.46 -1.55
CA CYS A 255 -2.82 -6.89 -1.44
C CYS A 255 -1.46 -7.30 -2.03
N ILE A 256 -0.90 -6.46 -2.89
CA ILE A 256 0.42 -6.58 -3.49
C ILE A 256 1.56 -6.18 -2.55
N GLY A 257 1.28 -5.86 -1.28
CA GLY A 257 2.27 -5.46 -0.27
C GLY A 257 2.68 -3.99 -0.37
N ASN A 258 1.80 -3.12 -0.89
CA ASN A 258 2.08 -1.70 -1.07
C ASN A 258 1.52 -0.81 0.04
N PHE A 259 1.35 -1.36 1.25
CA PHE A 259 0.89 -0.58 2.39
C PHE A 259 1.86 0.55 2.72
N ARG A 260 1.33 1.72 3.10
CA ARG A 260 2.15 2.84 3.57
C ARG A 260 3.00 2.41 4.76
N TYR A 261 2.40 1.63 5.66
CA TYR A 261 3.05 0.91 6.74
C TYR A 261 2.68 -0.56 6.64
N ASP A 262 3.67 -1.44 6.57
CA ASP A 262 3.48 -2.88 6.69
C ASP A 262 4.23 -3.34 7.93
N LEU A 263 3.64 -3.11 9.10
CA LEU A 263 4.33 -3.28 10.38
C LEU A 263 4.09 -4.67 10.93
N ALA A 264 5.16 -5.38 11.29
CA ALA A 264 5.04 -6.54 12.17
C ALA A 264 5.56 -6.20 13.57
N VAL A 265 4.79 -6.59 14.58
CA VAL A 265 5.19 -6.52 15.98
C VAL A 265 5.50 -7.93 16.48
N GLU A 266 6.77 -8.19 16.75
CA GLU A 266 7.26 -9.46 17.26
C GLU A 266 6.82 -9.70 18.71
N PRO A 267 6.91 -10.95 19.22
CA PRO A 267 6.48 -11.27 20.58
C PRO A 267 7.10 -10.42 21.70
N ASP A 268 8.34 -9.94 21.52
CA ASP A 268 9.04 -9.09 22.49
C ASP A 268 8.67 -7.60 22.35
N GLY A 269 7.81 -7.26 21.40
CA GLY A 269 7.37 -5.90 21.09
C GLY A 269 8.20 -5.20 20.01
N LEU A 270 9.23 -5.85 19.44
CA LEU A 270 10.03 -5.26 18.35
C LEU A 270 9.15 -4.99 17.12
N THR A 271 9.21 -3.77 16.61
CA THR A 271 8.53 -3.36 15.37
C THR A 271 9.48 -3.49 14.18
N THR A 272 9.02 -4.17 13.12
CA THR A 272 9.67 -4.26 11.82
C THR A 272 8.80 -3.64 10.72
N PHE A 273 9.37 -3.28 9.58
CA PHE A 273 8.70 -2.52 8.50
C PHE A 273 8.23 -3.36 7.31
N ASN A 274 8.24 -4.70 7.46
CA ASN A 274 7.67 -5.62 6.48
C ASN A 274 7.29 -6.94 7.16
N ALA A 275 6.02 -7.35 7.06
CA ALA A 275 5.53 -8.52 7.80
C ALA A 275 6.01 -9.87 7.24
N ASN A 276 6.47 -9.89 5.98
CA ASN A 276 6.98 -11.08 5.30
C ASN A 276 8.49 -11.28 5.49
N GLN A 277 9.17 -10.32 6.12
CA GLN A 277 10.60 -10.35 6.37
C GLN A 277 10.88 -10.57 7.86
N THR A 278 11.48 -11.71 8.20
CA THR A 278 11.74 -12.09 9.59
C THR A 278 13.22 -12.26 9.86
N THR A 279 13.60 -12.31 11.14
CA THR A 279 14.97 -12.60 11.60
C THR A 279 16.02 -11.72 10.89
N ASP A 280 16.98 -12.32 10.19
CA ASP A 280 18.08 -11.62 9.52
C ASP A 280 17.62 -10.85 8.27
N GLU A 281 16.41 -11.12 7.78
CA GLU A 281 15.81 -10.45 6.62
C GLU A 281 14.93 -9.26 7.03
N ALA A 282 14.61 -9.11 8.33
CA ALA A 282 13.67 -8.11 8.82
C ALA A 282 14.10 -6.67 8.50
N ALA A 283 13.21 -5.90 7.88
CA ALA A 283 13.39 -4.46 7.71
C ALA A 283 13.29 -3.75 9.06
N LEU A 284 14.41 -3.19 9.52
CA LEU A 284 14.54 -2.48 10.80
C LEU A 284 14.95 -1.02 10.57
N GLY A 285 14.66 -0.20 11.58
CA GLY A 285 15.16 1.18 11.64
C GLY A 285 16.61 1.25 12.07
N ASP A 286 17.17 2.47 12.08
CA ASP A 286 18.55 2.73 12.51
C ASP A 286 18.80 2.23 13.95
N ARG A 287 17.73 2.21 14.76
CA ARG A 287 17.70 1.61 16.10
C ARG A 287 16.43 0.79 16.24
N LYS A 288 16.54 -0.35 16.93
CA LYS A 288 15.37 -1.18 17.29
C LYS A 288 14.30 -0.35 17.97
N ILE A 289 13.06 -0.45 17.48
CA ILE A 289 11.88 0.26 17.97
C ILE A 289 10.98 -0.78 18.64
N TYR A 290 10.65 -0.59 19.90
CA TYR A 290 9.73 -1.46 20.64
C TYR A 290 8.41 -0.75 20.87
N VAL A 291 7.28 -1.44 20.74
CA VAL A 291 5.97 -0.87 21.08
C VAL A 291 5.96 -0.38 22.52
N GLY A 292 5.31 0.77 22.74
CA GLY A 292 5.36 1.48 24.03
C GLY A 292 6.65 2.29 24.28
N ASP A 293 7.65 2.25 23.39
CA ASP A 293 8.77 3.20 23.44
C ASP A 293 8.23 4.64 23.37
N LYS A 294 8.89 5.55 24.10
CA LYS A 294 8.61 6.97 23.94
C LYS A 294 8.85 7.41 22.50
N ASP A 295 7.89 8.17 21.96
CA ASP A 295 7.94 8.69 20.58
C ASP A 295 7.95 7.57 19.51
N TRP A 296 7.37 6.40 19.82
CA TRP A 296 7.27 5.26 18.90
C TRP A 296 6.77 5.67 17.50
N ALA A 297 5.66 6.43 17.44
CA ALA A 297 5.06 6.86 16.18
C ALA A 297 6.03 7.69 15.32
N TYR A 298 6.74 8.66 15.90
CA TYR A 298 7.74 9.46 15.17
C TYR A 298 8.92 8.62 14.70
N ARG A 299 9.34 7.63 15.49
CA ARG A 299 10.42 6.71 15.10
C ARG A 299 10.00 5.81 13.95
N VAL A 300 8.80 5.25 13.98
CA VAL A 300 8.24 4.47 12.87
C VAL A 300 8.14 5.31 11.61
N LEU A 301 7.63 6.54 11.71
CA LEU A 301 7.55 7.48 10.59
C LEU A 301 8.93 7.78 9.98
N ALA A 302 9.92 8.07 10.82
CA ALA A 302 11.27 8.40 10.39
C ALA A 302 11.97 7.22 9.71
N ASP A 303 11.81 6.01 10.26
CA ASP A 303 12.60 4.85 9.85
C ASP A 303 11.93 4.00 8.76
N ASN A 304 10.60 4.05 8.62
CA ASN A 304 9.85 3.37 7.54
C ASN A 304 10.08 4.01 6.15
N THR A 305 10.72 5.19 6.06
CA THR A 305 10.82 5.94 4.80
C THR A 305 11.48 5.17 3.66
N GLN A 306 12.42 4.28 3.97
CA GLN A 306 13.08 3.43 2.97
C GLN A 306 12.09 2.42 2.35
N GLU A 307 11.25 1.80 3.18
CA GLU A 307 10.22 0.88 2.71
C GLU A 307 9.13 1.61 1.90
N LEU A 308 8.76 2.81 2.34
CA LEU A 308 7.85 3.66 1.61
C LEU A 308 8.40 4.06 0.22
N ASP A 309 9.68 4.41 0.15
CA ASP A 309 10.39 4.73 -1.10
C ASP A 309 10.52 3.50 -2.01
N ASN A 310 10.80 2.31 -1.46
CA ASN A 310 10.76 1.05 -2.20
C ASN A 310 9.36 0.75 -2.78
N LYS A 311 8.30 1.28 -2.16
CA LYS A 311 6.90 1.09 -2.58
C LYS A 311 6.39 2.11 -3.59
N LEU A 312 6.86 3.35 -3.51
CA LEU A 312 6.40 4.44 -4.37
C LEU A 312 7.30 4.70 -5.57
N SER A 313 8.62 4.54 -5.40
CA SER A 313 9.60 5.06 -6.35
C SER A 313 10.26 3.99 -7.22
N ARG A 314 10.10 2.70 -6.89
CA ARG A 314 10.68 1.58 -7.65
C ARG A 314 9.60 0.93 -8.50
N TYR A 315 9.89 0.70 -9.78
CA TYR A 315 9.02 -0.04 -10.70
C TYR A 315 9.82 -0.51 -11.93
N HIS A 316 9.25 -1.43 -12.71
CA HIS A 316 9.88 -1.89 -13.96
C HIS A 316 9.78 -0.82 -15.06
N SER A 317 10.70 -0.82 -16.02
CA SER A 317 10.74 0.18 -17.09
C SER A 317 9.46 0.26 -17.93
N TYR A 318 8.74 -0.85 -18.08
CA TYR A 318 7.46 -0.91 -18.79
C TYR A 318 6.27 -0.36 -17.97
N CYS A 319 6.45 -0.03 -16.69
CA CYS A 319 5.38 0.51 -15.84
C CYS A 319 5.08 1.98 -16.12
N PHE A 320 6.09 2.77 -16.53
CA PHE A 320 6.01 4.24 -16.60
C PHE A 320 4.84 4.77 -17.45
N GLN A 321 4.44 4.04 -18.51
CA GLN A 321 3.30 4.40 -19.37
C GLN A 321 2.13 3.41 -19.27
N CYS A 322 2.12 2.57 -18.24
CA CYS A 322 1.00 1.68 -18.01
C CYS A 322 -0.17 2.48 -17.42
N GLU A 323 -1.35 2.39 -18.03
CA GLU A 323 -2.53 3.11 -17.56
C GLU A 323 -2.96 2.76 -16.12
N TYR A 324 -2.56 1.59 -15.63
CA TYR A 324 -2.84 1.14 -14.27
C TYR A 324 -1.74 1.49 -13.28
N HIS A 325 -0.67 2.18 -13.69
CA HIS A 325 0.51 2.39 -12.84
C HIS A 325 0.21 3.09 -11.52
N SER A 326 -0.62 4.15 -11.55
CA SER A 326 -1.00 4.92 -10.37
C SER A 326 -1.75 4.10 -9.31
N ALA A 327 -2.49 3.07 -9.73
CA ALA A 327 -3.20 2.16 -8.83
C ALA A 327 -2.36 0.92 -8.46
N CYS A 328 -1.67 0.34 -9.45
CA CYS A 328 -0.92 -0.91 -9.33
C CYS A 328 0.45 -0.72 -8.65
N ALA A 329 1.02 0.49 -8.71
CA ALA A 329 2.33 0.84 -8.16
C ALA A 329 3.46 -0.13 -8.59
N GLY A 330 3.38 -0.70 -9.80
CA GLY A 330 4.41 -1.62 -10.31
C GLY A 330 4.22 -3.10 -9.95
N GLY A 331 3.10 -3.47 -9.32
CA GLY A 331 2.74 -4.86 -9.01
C GLY A 331 3.24 -5.33 -7.65
N TRP A 332 3.28 -6.66 -7.46
CA TRP A 332 3.65 -7.29 -6.20
C TRP A 332 5.03 -6.86 -5.69
N TYR A 333 5.08 -6.29 -4.47
CA TYR A 333 6.25 -5.63 -3.88
C TYR A 333 7.51 -6.48 -4.03
N HIS A 334 7.43 -7.77 -3.70
CA HIS A 334 8.58 -8.68 -3.70
C HIS A 334 9.17 -8.94 -5.10
N TYR A 335 8.35 -8.92 -6.14
CA TYR A 335 8.79 -9.10 -7.52
C TYR A 335 9.31 -7.79 -8.10
N ARG A 336 8.76 -6.66 -7.65
CA ARG A 336 9.21 -5.33 -8.04
C ARG A 336 10.61 -5.00 -7.50
N ILE A 337 10.93 -5.47 -6.30
CA ILE A 337 12.26 -5.26 -5.68
C ILE A 337 13.26 -6.38 -5.99
N ALA A 338 12.82 -7.48 -6.62
CA ALA A 338 13.70 -8.56 -7.02
C ALA A 338 14.61 -8.15 -8.18
N GLU A 339 15.74 -8.85 -8.34
CA GLU A 339 16.64 -8.62 -9.46
C GLU A 339 15.90 -8.88 -10.79
N PRO A 340 16.05 -8.03 -11.81
CA PRO A 340 15.32 -8.19 -13.07
C PRO A 340 15.51 -9.57 -13.73
N ALA A 341 16.65 -10.22 -13.54
CA ALA A 341 16.93 -11.55 -14.07
C ALA A 341 16.06 -12.65 -13.44
N ASP A 342 15.67 -12.50 -12.17
CA ASP A 342 14.88 -13.50 -11.43
C ASP A 342 13.38 -13.45 -11.80
N VAL A 343 12.93 -12.31 -12.33
CA VAL A 343 11.53 -12.05 -12.69
C VAL A 343 11.29 -12.21 -14.19
N ARG A 344 12.29 -11.89 -15.03
CA ARG A 344 12.17 -11.90 -16.50
C ARG A 344 11.81 -13.27 -17.08
N ALA A 345 12.11 -14.37 -16.39
CA ALA A 345 11.67 -15.69 -16.85
C ALA A 345 10.14 -15.86 -16.85
N TRP A 346 9.41 -14.99 -16.14
CA TRP A 346 7.97 -15.11 -15.88
C TRP A 346 7.14 -13.96 -16.47
N ASP A 347 7.80 -12.92 -17.02
CA ASP A 347 7.19 -11.69 -17.57
C ASP A 347 6.73 -11.78 -19.03
N SER A 348 6.64 -12.99 -19.57
CA SER A 348 6.09 -13.24 -20.89
C SER A 348 4.57 -13.07 -20.89
N ASP A 349 4.07 -12.18 -21.75
CA ASP A 349 2.65 -11.93 -22.05
C ASP A 349 1.78 -11.37 -20.91
N ASP A 350 2.33 -11.17 -19.70
CA ASP A 350 1.77 -10.32 -18.64
C ASP A 350 2.88 -9.89 -17.65
N CYS A 351 2.52 -9.10 -16.65
CA CYS A 351 3.44 -8.51 -15.67
C CYS A 351 3.06 -8.91 -14.21
N PRO A 352 3.93 -8.68 -13.21
CA PRO A 352 3.65 -8.98 -11.80
C PRO A 352 2.51 -8.13 -11.20
N GLY A 353 1.94 -7.23 -11.98
CA GLY A 353 0.74 -6.45 -11.62
C GLY A 353 -0.57 -7.00 -12.17
N TYR A 354 -0.56 -8.12 -12.92
CA TYR A 354 -1.73 -8.73 -13.57
C TYR A 354 -2.49 -7.78 -14.49
N LYS A 355 -1.81 -7.19 -15.48
CA LYS A 355 -2.41 -6.18 -16.39
C LYS A 355 -3.65 -6.71 -17.10
N GLN A 356 -3.70 -8.00 -17.41
CA GLN A 356 -4.88 -8.61 -18.03
C GLN A 356 -6.10 -8.57 -17.11
N LEU A 357 -5.92 -8.85 -15.80
CA LEU A 357 -7.01 -8.78 -14.83
C LEU A 357 -7.51 -7.35 -14.65
N TRP A 358 -6.61 -6.36 -14.56
CA TRP A 358 -6.99 -4.93 -14.53
C TRP A 358 -7.87 -4.55 -15.72
N THR A 359 -7.48 -4.99 -16.92
CA THR A 359 -8.23 -4.71 -18.16
C THR A 359 -9.62 -5.33 -18.10
N LYS A 360 -9.72 -6.57 -17.63
CA LYS A 360 -11.00 -7.27 -17.48
C LYS A 360 -11.92 -6.63 -16.43
N VAL A 361 -11.36 -6.19 -15.30
CA VAL A 361 -12.08 -5.47 -14.25
C VAL A 361 -12.62 -4.14 -14.79
N LYS A 362 -11.77 -3.37 -15.48
CA LYS A 362 -12.15 -2.13 -16.15
C LYS A 362 -13.25 -2.33 -17.18
N ASP A 363 -13.14 -3.35 -18.03
CA ASP A 363 -14.15 -3.67 -19.05
C ASP A 363 -15.52 -4.02 -18.43
N ARG A 364 -15.52 -4.65 -17.24
CA ARG A 364 -16.76 -5.02 -16.54
C ARG A 364 -17.40 -3.87 -15.77
N HIS A 365 -16.59 -3.05 -15.09
CA HIS A 365 -17.08 -2.07 -14.12
C HIS A 365 -16.97 -0.61 -14.58
N GLY A 366 -16.29 -0.35 -15.70
CA GLY A 366 -16.03 0.99 -16.22
C GLY A 366 -14.72 1.58 -15.68
N SER A 367 -14.59 2.91 -15.74
CA SER A 367 -13.39 3.62 -15.30
C SER A 367 -13.75 4.80 -14.40
N PHE A 368 -12.99 4.96 -13.33
CA PHE A 368 -12.97 6.14 -12.48
C PHE A 368 -12.51 7.35 -13.29
N ASP A 369 -12.96 8.54 -12.90
CA ASP A 369 -12.47 9.82 -13.43
C ASP A 369 -11.54 10.47 -12.39
N PRO A 370 -10.21 10.24 -12.48
CA PRO A 370 -9.25 10.80 -11.53
C PRO A 370 -9.23 12.33 -11.56
N ALA A 371 -9.49 12.94 -12.71
CA ALA A 371 -9.46 14.39 -12.88
C ALA A 371 -10.61 15.06 -12.10
N GLN A 372 -11.81 14.49 -12.15
CA GLN A 372 -12.95 14.98 -11.36
C GLN A 372 -12.76 14.75 -9.87
N ALA A 373 -12.27 13.57 -9.47
CA ALA A 373 -12.04 13.27 -8.06
C ALA A 373 -11.03 14.22 -7.42
N ARG A 374 -9.92 14.51 -8.13
CA ARG A 374 -8.94 15.50 -7.69
C ARG A 374 -9.51 16.90 -7.55
N HIS A 375 -10.26 17.36 -8.55
CA HIS A 375 -10.91 18.67 -8.47
C HIS A 375 -11.80 18.79 -7.23
N ASN A 376 -12.57 17.74 -6.93
CA ASN A 376 -13.40 17.70 -5.74
C ASN A 376 -12.56 17.74 -4.45
N ALA A 377 -11.46 16.99 -4.39
CA ALA A 377 -10.54 16.99 -3.25
C ALA A 377 -9.92 18.37 -3.01
N GLU A 378 -9.46 19.04 -4.07
CA GLU A 378 -8.89 20.39 -3.99
C GLU A 378 -9.93 21.42 -3.56
N MET A 379 -11.13 21.38 -4.12
CA MET A 379 -12.20 22.28 -3.70
C MET A 379 -12.60 22.06 -2.23
N ASN A 380 -12.60 20.81 -1.76
CA ASN A 380 -12.88 20.49 -0.36
C ASN A 380 -11.76 20.99 0.57
N SER A 381 -10.49 20.84 0.20
CA SER A 381 -9.36 21.33 0.98
C SER A 381 -9.43 22.85 1.15
N LEU A 382 -9.77 23.57 0.08
CA LEU A 382 -9.97 25.02 0.09
C LEU A 382 -11.13 25.44 1.02
N VAL A 383 -12.22 24.67 1.10
CA VAL A 383 -13.33 24.94 2.04
C VAL A 383 -12.87 24.78 3.49
N LEU A 384 -12.10 23.75 3.80
CA LEU A 384 -11.56 23.51 5.16
C LEU A 384 -10.61 24.64 5.58
N VAL A 385 -9.76 25.11 4.67
CA VAL A 385 -8.83 26.25 4.87
C VAL A 385 -9.56 27.53 5.28
N VAL A 386 -10.81 27.74 4.84
CA VAL A 386 -11.64 28.91 5.26
C VAL A 386 -12.11 28.80 6.71
N GLN A 387 -12.29 27.58 7.23
CA GLN A 387 -12.85 27.33 8.55
C GLN A 387 -11.77 27.35 9.65
N THR A 388 -10.50 27.17 9.29
CA THR A 388 -9.39 27.12 10.23
C THR A 388 -8.71 28.49 10.37
N PRO A 389 -8.57 29.03 11.60
CA PRO A 389 -7.81 30.26 11.84
C PRO A 389 -6.37 30.14 11.32
N SER A 390 -5.88 31.14 10.59
CA SER A 390 -4.47 31.17 10.15
C SER A 390 -3.55 31.29 11.37
N ARG A 391 -2.85 30.21 11.71
CA ARG A 391 -1.70 30.29 12.62
C ARG A 391 -0.45 30.63 11.83
N PRO A 392 0.46 31.46 12.36
CA PRO A 392 1.79 31.59 11.75
C PRO A 392 2.46 30.22 11.77
N THR A 393 2.76 29.70 10.59
CA THR A 393 3.53 28.47 10.42
C THR A 393 4.98 28.76 10.75
N THR A 394 5.56 27.99 11.68
CA THR A 394 7.00 28.10 11.97
C THR A 394 7.78 27.60 10.75
N HIS A 395 8.74 28.40 10.31
CA HIS A 395 9.63 28.06 9.21
C HIS A 395 10.97 27.54 9.74
N PHE A 396 11.43 26.42 9.17
CA PHE A 396 12.69 25.76 9.50
C PHE A 396 13.55 25.59 8.25
N VAL A 397 14.84 25.38 8.44
CA VAL A 397 15.79 25.00 7.39
C VAL A 397 16.48 23.74 7.87
N GLU A 398 16.61 22.71 7.01
CA GLU A 398 17.29 21.48 7.41
C GLU A 398 18.72 21.77 7.92
N PRO A 399 19.16 21.10 9.00
CA PRO A 399 20.47 21.35 9.55
C PRO A 399 21.59 20.96 8.57
N VAL A 400 22.68 21.73 8.62
CA VAL A 400 23.84 21.58 7.72
C VAL A 400 24.83 20.51 8.22
N VAL A 401 24.88 20.27 9.53
CA VAL A 401 25.76 19.30 10.23
C VAL A 401 25.05 18.76 11.48
N SER A 402 25.63 17.72 12.12
CA SER A 402 25.05 16.91 13.23
C SER A 402 23.91 17.59 13.99
N GLY A 403 22.68 17.12 13.72
CA GLY A 403 21.47 17.59 14.38
C GLY A 403 20.90 16.52 15.33
N PRO A 404 19.68 16.77 15.85
CA PRO A 404 18.91 15.74 16.55
C PRO A 404 18.63 14.53 15.65
N ALA A 405 18.14 13.43 16.22
CA ALA A 405 17.69 12.30 15.40
C ALA A 405 16.56 12.76 14.46
N PHE A 406 16.39 12.11 13.30
CA PHE A 406 15.37 12.55 12.34
C PHE A 406 13.95 12.51 12.94
N SER A 407 13.64 11.53 13.78
CA SER A 407 12.38 11.45 14.51
C SER A 407 12.13 12.63 15.45
N GLU A 408 13.18 13.13 16.11
CA GLU A 408 13.11 14.32 16.97
C GLU A 408 12.90 15.59 16.13
N TRP A 409 13.60 15.69 14.99
CA TRP A 409 13.40 16.79 14.05
C TRP A 409 12.00 16.83 13.44
N LEU A 410 11.42 15.68 13.09
CA LEU A 410 10.03 15.59 12.60
C LEU A 410 9.03 16.11 13.65
N LYS A 411 9.29 15.83 14.93
CA LYS A 411 8.47 16.32 16.03
C LYS A 411 8.56 17.84 16.19
N GLU A 412 9.75 18.41 16.02
CA GLU A 412 9.94 19.87 16.08
C GLU A 412 9.28 20.61 14.91
N THR A 413 9.26 19.99 13.74
CA THR A 413 8.80 20.60 12.48
C THR A 413 7.34 20.32 12.14
N GLN A 414 6.63 19.49 12.92
CA GLN A 414 5.25 19.08 12.66
C GLN A 414 4.32 20.27 12.40
N GLY A 415 3.59 20.19 11.27
CA GLY A 415 2.66 21.25 10.84
C GLY A 415 3.34 22.57 10.44
N GLY A 416 4.68 22.59 10.36
CA GLY A 416 5.53 23.71 9.97
C GLY A 416 5.80 23.79 8.47
N SER A 417 6.82 24.57 8.10
CA SER A 417 7.44 24.54 6.77
C SER A 417 8.95 24.32 6.85
N VAL A 418 9.52 23.54 5.93
CA VAL A 418 10.95 23.19 5.92
C VAL A 418 11.57 23.47 4.54
N ASP A 419 12.70 24.18 4.51
CA ASP A 419 13.59 24.20 3.35
C ASP A 419 14.43 22.92 3.35
N VAL A 420 14.21 22.10 2.32
CA VAL A 420 14.85 20.78 2.16
C VAL A 420 16.05 20.90 1.25
N LEU A 421 17.18 20.34 1.68
CA LEU A 421 18.48 20.56 1.06
C LEU A 421 18.92 19.34 0.24
N ALA A 422 19.61 19.53 -0.87
CA ALA A 422 19.98 18.43 -1.79
C ALA A 422 20.81 17.33 -1.12
N ARG A 423 21.65 17.73 -0.16
CA ARG A 423 22.53 16.82 0.56
C ARG A 423 21.74 15.75 1.32
N CYS A 424 22.37 14.60 1.49
CA CYS A 424 21.85 13.54 2.34
C CYS A 424 21.98 13.94 3.83
N VAL A 425 20.98 14.64 4.35
CA VAL A 425 20.81 14.92 5.79
C VAL A 425 20.20 13.67 6.44
N TYR A 426 20.59 13.38 7.68
CA TYR A 426 20.11 12.22 8.45
C TYR A 426 20.35 10.85 7.78
N GLN A 427 21.29 10.76 6.84
CA GLN A 427 21.54 9.55 6.04
C GLN A 427 20.33 9.09 5.22
N LYS A 428 19.39 10.00 4.91
CA LYS A 428 18.19 9.73 4.11
C LYS A 428 18.20 10.54 2.82
N PRO A 429 17.93 9.92 1.65
CA PRO A 429 17.70 10.63 0.39
C PRO A 429 16.59 11.68 0.52
N ILE A 430 16.61 12.69 -0.35
CA ILE A 430 15.67 13.81 -0.27
C ILE A 430 14.19 13.35 -0.30
N ILE A 431 13.85 12.39 -1.17
CA ILE A 431 12.48 11.91 -1.34
C ILE A 431 11.93 11.26 -0.07
N GLN A 432 12.78 10.52 0.65
CA GLN A 432 12.43 9.86 1.91
C GLN A 432 12.11 10.88 3.01
N ARG A 433 12.87 11.99 3.06
CA ARG A 433 12.61 13.06 4.04
C ARG A 433 11.30 13.77 3.73
N ILE A 434 11.03 14.05 2.45
CA ILE A 434 9.78 14.71 2.05
C ILE A 434 8.57 13.84 2.38
N TRP A 435 8.63 12.52 2.20
CA TRP A 435 7.55 11.63 2.63
C TRP A 435 7.22 11.72 4.12
N ALA A 436 8.24 11.82 4.96
CA ALA A 436 8.06 11.95 6.40
C ALA A 436 7.52 13.33 6.79
N TYR A 437 8.00 14.42 6.17
CA TYR A 437 7.45 15.77 6.39
C TYR A 437 5.96 15.84 5.99
N GLN A 438 5.61 15.30 4.83
CA GLN A 438 4.22 15.25 4.36
C GLN A 438 3.31 14.49 5.35
N ALA A 439 3.79 13.37 5.90
CA ALA A 439 3.03 12.59 6.87
C ALA A 439 2.58 13.44 8.07
N VAL A 440 3.50 14.23 8.64
CA VAL A 440 3.26 15.07 9.81
C VAL A 440 2.68 16.46 9.47
N GLY A 441 2.21 16.65 8.22
CA GLY A 441 1.59 17.89 7.76
C GLY A 441 2.57 19.05 7.56
N THR A 442 3.86 18.77 7.43
CA THR A 442 4.91 19.78 7.19
C THR A 442 5.07 20.01 5.70
N SER A 443 4.94 21.26 5.26
CA SER A 443 5.18 21.64 3.86
C SER A 443 6.68 21.77 3.59
N THR A 444 7.12 21.39 2.40
CA THR A 444 8.54 21.47 2.01
C THR A 444 8.74 22.41 0.83
N THR A 445 9.85 23.14 0.85
CA THR A 445 10.34 23.94 -0.28
C THR A 445 11.72 23.45 -0.66
N ILE A 446 11.97 23.24 -1.96
CA ILE A 446 13.27 22.88 -2.49
C ILE A 446 13.70 23.97 -3.47
N ALA A 447 14.84 24.60 -3.19
CA ALA A 447 15.39 25.64 -4.06
C ALA A 447 15.96 25.05 -5.35
N ASP A 448 16.02 25.86 -6.41
CA ASP A 448 16.53 25.43 -7.72
C ASP A 448 17.97 24.89 -7.61
N ASP A 449 18.84 25.57 -6.87
CA ASP A 449 20.23 25.14 -6.63
C ASP A 449 20.28 23.77 -5.96
N ASP A 450 19.35 23.46 -5.05
CA ASP A 450 19.26 22.15 -4.41
C ASP A 450 18.77 21.08 -5.40
N VAL A 451 17.78 21.39 -6.25
CA VAL A 451 17.36 20.45 -7.31
C VAL A 451 18.50 20.16 -8.27
N PHE A 452 19.23 21.18 -8.72
CA PHE A 452 20.33 21.02 -9.66
C PHE A 452 21.54 20.29 -9.08
N ALA A 453 21.70 20.28 -7.76
CA ALA A 453 22.76 19.56 -7.07
C ALA A 453 22.49 18.05 -6.90
N LEU A 454 21.24 17.59 -7.08
CA LEU A 454 20.88 16.18 -7.05
C LEU A 454 21.46 15.40 -8.24
N SER A 455 21.65 14.09 -8.08
CA SER A 455 21.97 13.22 -9.22
C SER A 455 20.81 13.14 -10.20
N THR A 456 21.08 12.79 -11.47
CA THR A 456 20.05 12.63 -12.51
C THR A 456 18.92 11.68 -12.08
N ALA A 457 19.26 10.60 -11.38
CA ALA A 457 18.28 9.64 -10.87
C ALA A 457 17.40 10.24 -9.77
N GLU A 458 17.98 10.98 -8.82
CA GLU A 458 17.24 11.65 -7.75
C GLU A 458 16.34 12.76 -8.29
N GLN A 459 16.82 13.55 -9.26
CA GLN A 459 16.00 14.54 -9.96
C GLN A 459 14.80 13.89 -10.65
N ARG A 460 15.04 12.79 -11.38
CA ARG A 460 14.01 12.04 -12.10
C ARG A 460 12.92 11.52 -11.16
N VAL A 461 13.27 11.01 -9.97
CA VAL A 461 12.31 10.54 -8.95
C VAL A 461 11.53 11.71 -8.34
N LEU A 462 12.22 12.78 -7.93
CA LEU A 462 11.57 13.96 -7.35
C LEU A 462 10.56 14.58 -8.31
N ILE A 463 10.95 14.79 -9.57
CA ILE A 463 10.11 15.43 -10.59
C ILE A 463 8.90 14.58 -10.93
N GLU A 464 9.05 13.27 -11.00
CA GLU A 464 7.92 12.36 -11.23
C GLU A 464 6.85 12.49 -10.16
N HIS A 465 7.24 12.36 -8.89
CA HIS A 465 6.30 12.46 -7.78
C HIS A 465 5.65 13.85 -7.67
N LEU A 466 6.34 14.90 -8.11
CA LEU A 466 5.76 16.24 -8.20
C LEU A 466 4.72 16.34 -9.33
N VAL A 467 5.06 15.84 -10.53
CA VAL A 467 4.19 15.92 -11.72
C VAL A 467 2.95 15.04 -11.57
N TYR A 468 3.10 13.85 -10.97
CA TYR A 468 1.98 12.97 -10.63
C TYR A 468 1.24 13.36 -9.35
N GLN A 469 1.69 14.42 -8.66
CA GLN A 469 1.05 14.99 -7.47
C GLN A 469 1.00 14.04 -6.27
N ASP A 470 1.99 13.15 -6.14
CA ASP A 470 2.20 12.32 -4.95
C ASP A 470 2.74 13.16 -3.77
N LEU A 471 3.29 14.34 -4.09
CA LEU A 471 3.93 15.30 -3.19
C LEU A 471 3.15 16.62 -3.05
N PRO A 472 1.85 16.63 -2.66
CA PRO A 472 1.06 17.86 -2.59
C PRO A 472 1.59 18.90 -1.60
N SER A 473 2.40 18.51 -0.61
CA SER A 473 3.00 19.45 0.36
C SER A 473 4.38 19.98 -0.06
N ALA A 474 4.94 19.51 -1.17
CA ALA A 474 6.26 19.91 -1.65
C ALA A 474 6.18 20.94 -2.78
N THR A 475 7.05 21.94 -2.72
CA THR A 475 7.13 23.01 -3.73
C THR A 475 8.52 23.02 -4.38
N VAL A 476 8.53 22.94 -5.70
CA VAL A 476 9.70 23.15 -6.57
C VAL A 476 9.31 24.15 -7.64
N SER A 477 10.23 25.03 -8.03
CA SER A 477 9.93 26.00 -9.08
C SER A 477 9.71 25.30 -10.43
N ALA A 478 8.82 25.87 -11.26
CA ALA A 478 8.67 25.43 -12.64
C ALA A 478 9.99 25.55 -13.43
N HIS A 479 10.83 26.52 -13.08
CA HIS A 479 12.13 26.71 -13.72
C HIS A 479 13.02 25.47 -13.56
N ALA A 480 13.17 24.97 -12.33
CA ALA A 480 13.99 23.78 -12.06
C ALA A 480 13.50 22.55 -12.84
N VAL A 481 12.18 22.31 -12.87
CA VAL A 481 11.59 21.19 -13.61
C VAL A 481 11.84 21.31 -15.11
N TRP A 482 11.61 22.48 -15.70
CA TRP A 482 11.84 22.67 -17.14
C TRP A 482 13.31 22.62 -17.53
N THR A 483 14.21 23.14 -16.70
CA THR A 483 15.65 23.00 -16.90
C THR A 483 16.08 21.53 -16.88
N TRP A 484 15.51 20.72 -15.99
CA TRP A 484 15.73 19.28 -16.00
C TRP A 484 15.22 18.62 -17.28
N VAL A 485 14.01 18.97 -17.74
CA VAL A 485 13.44 18.46 -19.01
C VAL A 485 14.38 18.75 -20.18
N ASP A 486 14.86 19.99 -20.31
CA ASP A 486 15.74 20.40 -21.41
C ASP A 486 17.13 19.73 -21.34
N SER A 487 17.58 19.38 -20.13
CA SER A 487 18.90 18.77 -19.89
C SER A 487 18.92 17.25 -20.03
N ASN A 488 17.76 16.59 -20.10
CA ASN A 488 17.64 15.12 -20.13
C ASN A 488 16.86 14.62 -21.37
N PRO A 489 17.28 14.98 -22.60
CA PRO A 489 16.61 14.49 -23.80
C PRO A 489 16.72 12.96 -23.88
N GLY A 490 15.57 12.30 -24.14
CA GLY A 490 15.49 10.84 -24.20
C GLY A 490 15.10 10.16 -22.89
N ASP A 491 15.00 10.89 -21.77
CA ASP A 491 14.25 10.39 -20.61
C ASP A 491 12.74 10.36 -20.94
N PRO A 492 12.03 9.25 -20.68
CA PRO A 492 10.61 9.14 -21.01
C PRO A 492 9.72 10.22 -20.38
N LEU A 493 10.01 10.69 -19.17
CA LEU A 493 9.22 11.74 -18.50
C LEU A 493 9.54 13.11 -19.08
N ALA A 494 10.81 13.41 -19.32
CA ALA A 494 11.22 14.66 -19.97
C ALA A 494 10.58 14.79 -21.35
N ASP A 495 10.63 13.72 -22.16
CA ASP A 495 10.00 13.64 -23.47
C ASP A 495 8.48 13.86 -23.40
N LEU A 496 7.79 13.27 -22.42
CA LEU A 496 6.35 13.45 -22.26
C LEU A 496 5.99 14.89 -21.88
N LEU A 497 6.72 15.51 -20.94
CA LEU A 497 6.50 16.90 -20.53
C LEU A 497 6.74 17.88 -21.68
N ALA A 498 7.82 17.68 -22.44
CA ALA A 498 8.16 18.51 -23.59
C ALA A 498 7.10 18.37 -24.72
N ARG A 499 6.65 17.15 -25.00
CA ARG A 499 5.57 16.90 -25.97
C ARG A 499 4.25 17.49 -25.51
N ALA A 500 3.87 17.31 -24.24
CA ALA A 500 2.65 17.87 -23.68
C ALA A 500 2.59 19.39 -23.84
N GLU A 501 3.69 20.09 -23.58
CA GLU A 501 3.75 21.53 -23.81
C GLU A 501 3.60 21.87 -25.31
N GLY A 502 4.31 21.16 -26.19
CA GLY A 502 4.22 21.38 -27.64
C GLY A 502 2.82 21.14 -28.22
N ASP A 503 2.14 20.09 -27.76
CA ASP A 503 0.82 19.68 -28.25
C ASP A 503 -0.28 20.61 -27.72
N LEU A 504 -0.18 21.05 -26.46
CA LEU A 504 -1.07 22.07 -25.90
C LEU A 504 -0.93 23.41 -26.63
N LEU A 505 0.28 23.77 -27.07
CA LEU A 505 0.55 25.01 -27.82
C LEU A 505 0.08 24.93 -29.28
N SER A 506 0.19 23.77 -29.92
CA SER A 506 -0.15 23.57 -31.34
C SER A 506 -1.64 23.27 -31.60
N ARG A 507 -2.47 23.18 -30.54
CA ARG A 507 -3.93 22.92 -30.59
C ARG A 507 -4.29 21.59 -31.27
N GLY A 508 -3.35 20.66 -31.35
CA GLY A 508 -3.41 19.47 -32.21
C GLY A 508 -3.55 18.14 -31.48
N LEU A 509 -4.08 18.13 -30.25
CA LEU A 509 -4.28 16.86 -29.53
C LEU A 509 -5.36 16.02 -30.21
N SER A 510 -4.95 14.89 -30.78
CA SER A 510 -5.81 13.87 -31.37
C SER A 510 -6.37 12.93 -30.29
N ASN A 511 -7.50 12.28 -30.55
CA ASN A 511 -8.10 11.29 -29.63
C ASN A 511 -7.22 10.04 -29.39
N SER A 512 -6.08 9.91 -30.09
CA SER A 512 -5.12 8.81 -29.95
C SER A 512 -3.85 9.19 -29.16
N ASP A 513 -3.74 10.43 -28.68
CA ASP A 513 -2.51 10.88 -28.05
C ASP A 513 -2.38 10.34 -26.63
N ILE A 514 -1.28 9.63 -26.38
CA ILE A 514 -0.95 8.97 -25.11
C ILE A 514 -1.01 9.93 -23.91
N LEU A 515 -0.79 11.23 -24.16
CA LEU A 515 -0.85 12.30 -23.18
C LEU A 515 -2.25 12.49 -22.57
N VAL A 516 -3.32 12.08 -23.28
CA VAL A 516 -4.70 12.37 -22.88
C VAL A 516 -5.55 11.10 -22.70
N ALA A 517 -4.92 9.93 -22.72
CA ALA A 517 -5.55 8.63 -22.52
C ALA A 517 -6.02 8.35 -21.07
N GLY A 518 -6.43 9.39 -20.32
CA GLY A 518 -7.01 9.29 -18.98
C GLY A 518 -6.01 9.02 -17.83
N HIS A 519 -4.84 8.42 -18.12
CA HIS A 519 -3.85 8.04 -17.11
C HIS A 519 -2.65 9.00 -16.97
N ASN A 520 -2.55 10.02 -17.84
CA ASN A 520 -1.51 11.08 -17.79
C ASN A 520 -2.12 12.46 -17.47
N THR A 521 -3.33 12.49 -16.90
CA THR A 521 -4.06 13.75 -16.66
C THR A 521 -3.37 14.69 -15.68
N GLU A 522 -2.61 14.12 -14.75
CA GLU A 522 -1.77 14.74 -13.73
C GLU A 522 -0.66 15.56 -14.38
N LEU A 523 0.02 14.92 -15.34
CA LEU A 523 1.07 15.55 -16.13
C LEU A 523 0.49 16.70 -16.97
N VAL A 524 -0.62 16.47 -17.68
CA VAL A 524 -1.28 17.52 -18.46
C VAL A 524 -1.71 18.69 -17.57
N ARG A 525 -2.28 18.40 -16.40
CA ARG A 525 -2.68 19.40 -15.40
C ARG A 525 -1.47 20.18 -14.86
N TRP A 526 -0.34 19.51 -14.63
CA TRP A 526 0.90 20.15 -14.22
C TRP A 526 1.42 21.10 -15.30
N VAL A 527 1.47 20.67 -16.57
CA VAL A 527 1.91 21.52 -17.69
C VAL A 527 1.00 22.74 -17.89
N LEU A 528 -0.33 22.56 -17.77
CA LEU A 528 -1.29 23.66 -17.85
C LEU A 528 -1.08 24.72 -16.76
N SER A 529 -0.69 24.30 -15.56
CA SER A 529 -0.43 25.21 -14.42
C SER A 529 0.97 25.83 -14.42
N HIS A 530 1.93 25.27 -15.18
CA HIS A 530 3.34 25.66 -15.16
C HIS A 530 3.93 25.90 -16.56
N SER A 531 3.12 26.31 -17.54
CA SER A 531 3.58 26.51 -18.92
C SER A 531 4.71 27.56 -19.03
N ARG A 532 5.72 27.30 -19.88
CA ARG A 532 6.82 28.27 -20.14
C ARG A 532 6.37 29.47 -20.97
N ARG A 533 5.19 29.42 -21.60
CA ARG A 533 4.67 30.47 -22.49
C ARG A 533 3.32 30.96 -22.00
N THR A 534 3.17 32.27 -21.82
CA THR A 534 1.85 32.89 -21.58
C THR A 534 0.92 32.56 -22.75
N ALA A 535 -0.22 31.94 -22.44
CA ALA A 535 -1.27 31.69 -23.41
C ALA A 535 -1.59 33.00 -24.15
N GLY A 536 -1.28 33.06 -25.44
CA GLY A 536 -1.69 34.17 -26.28
C GLY A 536 -3.22 34.21 -26.29
N GLU A 537 -3.76 35.37 -25.92
CA GLU A 537 -5.13 35.76 -26.27
C GLU A 537 -5.27 35.59 -27.78
N ASP A 538 -5.97 34.55 -28.23
CA ASP A 538 -6.79 34.55 -29.45
C ASP A 538 -7.26 33.13 -29.81
N GLY A 539 -8.57 32.90 -29.75
CA GLY A 539 -9.23 31.89 -30.57
C GLY A 539 -9.94 30.79 -29.80
N ASP A 540 -11.26 30.85 -29.90
CA ASP A 540 -12.26 29.90 -29.43
C ASP A 540 -12.08 28.49 -30.04
N SER A 541 -11.95 27.50 -29.15
CA SER A 541 -12.49 26.13 -29.21
C SER A 541 -12.25 25.23 -30.46
N THR A 542 -11.23 24.37 -30.38
CA THR A 542 -11.41 22.90 -30.44
C THR A 542 -10.35 22.22 -29.55
N SER A 543 -10.36 22.49 -28.25
CA SER A 543 -9.51 21.81 -27.28
C SER A 543 -10.02 20.38 -27.05
N HIS A 544 -9.13 19.39 -27.03
CA HIS A 544 -9.47 18.02 -26.61
C HIS A 544 -10.33 18.05 -25.32
N PRO A 545 -11.44 17.28 -25.21
CA PRO A 545 -12.41 17.41 -24.12
C PRO A 545 -11.79 17.39 -22.71
N VAL A 546 -10.82 16.51 -22.48
CA VAL A 546 -10.06 16.40 -21.20
C VAL A 546 -9.26 17.68 -20.90
N VAL A 547 -8.62 18.30 -21.89
CA VAL A 547 -7.87 19.55 -21.68
C VAL A 547 -8.81 20.69 -21.32
N GLY A 548 -9.97 20.77 -21.99
CA GLY A 548 -11.01 21.73 -21.66
C GLY A 548 -11.54 21.55 -20.23
N GLN A 549 -11.77 20.29 -19.81
CA GLN A 549 -12.19 19.95 -18.45
C GLN A 549 -11.13 20.35 -17.41
N LEU A 550 -9.87 19.96 -17.62
CA LEU A 550 -8.76 20.26 -16.71
C LEU A 550 -8.51 21.77 -16.58
N SER A 551 -8.52 22.50 -17.69
CA SER A 551 -8.37 23.96 -17.71
C SER A 551 -9.49 24.65 -16.93
N ARG A 552 -10.73 24.16 -17.08
CA ARG A 552 -11.87 24.66 -16.30
C ARG A 552 -11.74 24.35 -14.81
N HIS A 553 -11.28 23.15 -14.44
CA HIS A 553 -11.03 22.78 -13.05
C HIS A 553 -10.01 23.73 -12.41
N LEU A 554 -8.85 23.91 -13.05
CA LEU A 554 -7.79 24.81 -12.58
C LEU A 554 -8.30 26.25 -12.40
N TYR A 555 -9.03 26.79 -13.39
CA TYR A 555 -9.61 28.13 -13.29
C TYR A 555 -10.55 28.29 -12.07
N LEU A 556 -11.37 27.28 -11.79
CA LEU A 556 -12.30 27.31 -10.65
C LEU A 556 -11.56 27.24 -9.31
N GLU A 557 -10.53 26.42 -9.23
CA GLU A 557 -9.67 26.28 -8.05
C GLU A 557 -8.90 27.57 -7.76
N ASP A 558 -8.27 28.18 -8.76
CA ASP A 558 -7.56 29.46 -8.62
C ASP A 558 -8.49 30.59 -8.17
N ARG A 559 -9.69 30.63 -8.76
CA ARG A 559 -10.72 31.59 -8.36
C ARG A 559 -11.17 31.38 -6.91
N ALA A 560 -11.23 30.12 -6.45
CA ALA A 560 -11.54 29.80 -5.06
C ALA A 560 -10.41 30.23 -4.14
N ARG A 561 -9.15 29.89 -4.44
CA ARG A 561 -7.95 30.34 -3.69
C ARG A 561 -7.91 31.86 -3.52
N ALA A 562 -8.02 32.61 -4.62
CA ALA A 562 -8.00 34.07 -4.60
C ALA A 562 -9.13 34.67 -3.75
N ARG A 563 -10.30 34.02 -3.69
CA ARG A 563 -11.41 34.45 -2.83
C ARG A 563 -11.11 34.21 -1.35
N ILE A 564 -10.43 33.11 -1.02
CA ILE A 564 -10.06 32.74 0.35
C ILE A 564 -8.98 33.69 0.88
N GLU A 565 -7.94 33.95 0.09
CA GLU A 565 -6.88 34.90 0.44
C GLU A 565 -7.44 36.29 0.73
N ARG A 566 -8.33 36.81 -0.12
CA ARG A 566 -9.00 38.11 0.12
C ARG A 566 -9.78 38.15 1.42
N ARG A 567 -10.45 37.05 1.79
CA ARG A 567 -11.19 36.95 3.07
C ARG A 567 -10.26 36.93 4.28
N ARG A 568 -9.10 36.28 4.16
CA ARG A 568 -8.08 36.23 5.23
C ARG A 568 -7.39 37.56 5.48
N VAL A 569 -7.26 38.41 4.46
CA VAL A 569 -6.68 39.77 4.60
C VAL A 569 -7.71 40.78 5.14
N SER A 570 -9.00 40.46 5.08
CA SER A 570 -10.11 41.34 5.51
C SER A 570 -10.59 41.08 6.95
N HIS A 571 -9.98 40.13 7.65
CA HIS A 571 -10.18 39.79 9.07
C HIS A 571 -8.84 39.90 9.78
#